data_AF-A0A0N5B1Z4-F1
#
_entry.id   AF-A0A0N5B1Z4-F1
#
_cell.length_a   1.000
_cell.length_b   1.000
_cell.length_c   1.000
_cell.angle_alpha   90.00
_cell.angle_beta   90.00
_cell.angle_gamma   90.00
#
_symmetry.space_group_name_H-M   'P 1'
#
loop_
_entity.id
_entity.type
_entity.pdbx_description
1 polymer ?
#
loop_
_entity_poly.entity_id
_entity_poly.type
_entity_poly.pdbx_seq_one_letter_code
_entity_poly.pdbx_strand_id
1 'polypeptide(L)'
;MRKRYNRFNVPGAQSSRLRKMTKAYLTPFKDFTPRLSQTTLEKTDNFYQMVCRIILDYQSATTGLFPRYSQDRNIGYVKDSIYCALACWACGLAYKRLDDDRGRETSLRQSAVKTMRGILNCWMNQIDKVNDFKAKNTPEYALHSRFDLKTGDPISEEFEHLQMDLVALYILALVEMTAAGVQIIYTNHEVAFVQNLVFYIERSYRTPDYGMWERGTRYNNGTTEIHASSLGMVKSALESINGFNIFGTSGSSSSVIYVDIDGHNRNRTTFETILPRESNSKVVITLIIVKI
;
A
#
# COMPACT_ATOMS: atom_id res chain seq x y z
N MET A 1 -4.64 30.94 71.15
CA MET A 1 -5.07 29.53 70.98
C MET A 1 -5.77 29.38 69.62
N ARG A 2 -5.08 28.85 68.59
CA ARG A 2 -5.70 28.23 67.40
C ARG A 2 -4.62 27.50 66.59
N LYS A 3 -4.88 26.23 66.34
CA LYS A 3 -3.96 25.18 65.89
C LYS A 3 -3.60 25.32 64.41
N ARG A 4 -2.34 24.99 64.09
CA ARG A 4 -1.84 24.69 62.74
C ARG A 4 -2.53 23.43 62.20
N TYR A 5 -2.94 23.45 60.94
CA TYR A 5 -3.22 22.25 60.15
C TYR A 5 -2.23 22.16 58.99
N ASN A 6 -1.39 21.12 59.04
CA ASN A 6 -0.51 20.70 57.96
C ASN A 6 -1.34 20.15 56.78
N ARG A 7 -1.11 20.67 55.57
CA ARG A 7 -1.46 19.95 54.33
C ARG A 7 -0.19 19.35 53.75
N PHE A 8 -0.04 18.04 53.92
CA PHE A 8 0.84 17.23 53.11
C PHE A 8 0.27 17.16 51.70
N ASN A 9 1.01 17.68 50.72
CA ASN A 9 0.67 17.63 49.31
C ASN A 9 1.09 16.26 48.78
N VAL A 10 0.12 15.36 48.58
CA VAL A 10 0.32 14.09 47.87
C VAL A 10 0.51 14.44 46.39
N PRO A 11 1.60 13.99 45.72
CA PRO A 11 1.73 14.22 44.28
C PRO A 11 0.62 13.46 43.55
N GLY A 12 -0.28 14.23 42.96
CA GLY A 12 -1.42 13.76 42.21
C GLY A 12 -1.01 12.84 41.07
N ALA A 13 -1.76 11.74 40.96
CA ALA A 13 -1.83 10.87 39.81
C ALA A 13 -2.27 11.66 38.56
N GLN A 14 -1.33 12.33 37.89
CA GLN A 14 -1.55 12.87 36.55
C GLN A 14 -1.22 11.78 35.52
N SER A 15 -2.28 11.11 35.08
CA SER A 15 -2.50 10.59 33.73
C SER A 15 -1.26 10.18 32.93
N SER A 16 -0.82 8.94 33.13
CA SER A 16 0.06 8.22 32.20
C SER A 16 -0.55 8.05 30.79
N ARG A 17 -1.85 8.36 30.61
CA ARG A 17 -2.56 8.31 29.34
C ARG A 17 -2.28 9.49 28.42
N LEU A 18 -1.97 10.68 28.95
CA LEU A 18 -1.70 11.87 28.12
C LEU A 18 -0.30 11.87 27.47
N ARG A 19 0.66 11.12 28.02
CA ARG A 19 2.00 10.98 27.38
C ARG A 19 2.02 10.08 26.15
N LYS A 20 0.96 9.29 25.90
CA LYS A 20 0.88 8.43 24.71
C LYS A 20 0.47 9.18 23.44
N MET A 21 -0.05 10.41 23.53
CA MET A 21 -0.57 11.14 22.36
C MET A 21 0.34 12.25 21.81
N THR A 22 1.47 12.55 22.48
CA THR A 22 2.38 13.64 22.08
C THR A 22 3.77 13.18 21.64
N LYS A 23 4.01 11.87 21.57
CA LYS A 23 5.22 11.36 20.92
C LYS A 23 4.98 11.37 19.40
N ALA A 24 5.75 12.17 18.67
CA ALA A 24 5.78 12.07 17.21
C ALA A 24 6.00 10.60 16.82
N TYR A 25 5.12 10.07 15.96
CA TYR A 25 5.17 8.66 15.51
C TYR A 25 6.47 8.32 14.75
N LEU A 26 7.25 9.33 14.38
CA LEU A 26 8.56 9.23 13.77
C LEU A 26 9.52 10.12 14.56
N THR A 27 10.67 9.58 14.95
CA THR A 27 11.79 10.44 15.34
C THR A 27 12.19 11.25 14.10
N PRO A 28 12.23 12.59 14.16
CA PRO A 28 12.68 13.40 13.04
C PRO A 28 14.07 12.94 12.61
N PHE A 29 14.28 12.74 11.31
CA PHE A 29 15.61 12.55 10.77
C PHE A 29 16.40 13.84 11.03
N LYS A 30 17.36 13.81 11.96
CA LYS A 30 18.03 15.02 12.48
C LYS A 30 19.24 15.49 11.65
N ASP A 31 19.62 14.76 10.61
CA ASP A 31 20.85 15.03 9.85
C ASP A 31 20.58 15.51 8.42
N PHE A 32 19.76 16.54 8.24
CA PHE A 32 19.62 17.21 6.93
C PHE A 32 19.94 18.70 7.03
N THR A 33 21.20 19.05 6.73
CA THR A 33 21.61 20.43 6.44
C THR A 33 21.68 20.59 4.92
N PRO A 34 20.78 21.37 4.28
CA PRO A 34 20.83 21.56 2.84
C PRO A 34 22.07 22.38 2.48
N ARG A 35 23.02 21.77 1.75
CA ARG A 35 24.17 22.51 1.19
C ARG A 35 23.71 23.36 0.01
N LEU A 36 24.08 24.64 0.01
CA LEU A 36 23.83 25.56 -1.11
C LEU A 36 24.62 25.11 -2.35
N SER A 37 23.94 25.14 -3.49
CA SER A 37 24.33 24.64 -4.84
C SER A 37 24.61 23.13 -4.93
N GLN A 38 23.56 22.32 -4.84
CA GLN A 38 23.63 20.90 -5.21
C GLN A 38 23.29 20.70 -6.68
N THR A 39 24.17 20.01 -7.41
CA THR A 39 23.87 19.52 -8.75
C THR A 39 22.67 18.55 -8.72
N THR A 40 21.97 18.36 -9.84
CA THR A 40 20.85 17.39 -9.90
C THR A 40 21.29 15.98 -9.51
N LEU A 41 22.53 15.62 -9.88
CA LEU A 41 23.18 14.38 -9.44
C LEU A 41 23.33 14.32 -7.92
N GLU A 42 23.91 15.34 -7.28
CA GLU A 42 24.07 15.36 -5.82
C GLU A 42 22.74 15.25 -5.06
N LYS A 43 21.69 15.91 -5.56
CA LYS A 43 20.34 15.78 -4.96
C LYS A 43 19.84 14.34 -5.08
N THR A 44 20.04 13.71 -6.22
CA THR A 44 19.61 12.33 -6.48
C THR A 44 20.43 11.32 -5.68
N ASP A 45 21.72 11.59 -5.47
CA ASP A 45 22.61 10.84 -4.56
C ASP A 45 22.14 10.94 -3.11
N ASN A 46 21.71 12.13 -2.66
CA ASN A 46 21.16 12.29 -1.32
C ASN A 46 19.88 11.46 -1.12
N PHE A 47 18.97 11.49 -2.10
CA PHE A 47 17.76 10.66 -2.05
C PHE A 47 18.08 9.17 -2.09
N TYR A 48 19.04 8.75 -2.91
CA TYR A 48 19.50 7.36 -2.97
C TYR A 48 20.01 6.87 -1.62
N GLN A 49 20.88 7.64 -0.97
CA GLN A 49 21.40 7.30 0.36
C GLN A 49 20.27 7.20 1.38
N MET A 50 19.28 8.08 1.30
CA MET A 50 18.10 8.04 2.16
C MET A 50 17.25 6.78 1.91
N VAL A 51 16.96 6.44 0.65
CA VAL A 51 16.21 5.24 0.28
C VAL A 51 16.95 3.98 0.74
N CYS A 52 18.26 3.91 0.55
CA CYS A 52 19.05 2.77 1.01
C CYS A 52 18.93 2.59 2.54
N ARG A 53 19.19 3.67 3.28
CA ARG A 53 19.26 3.63 4.75
C ARG A 53 17.92 3.49 5.46
N ILE A 54 16.86 4.07 4.90
CA ILE A 54 15.54 4.12 5.54
C ILE A 54 14.62 3.01 5.04
N ILE A 55 14.74 2.62 3.77
CA ILE A 55 13.85 1.63 3.14
C ILE A 55 14.60 0.32 2.96
N LEU A 56 15.62 0.28 2.08
CA LEU A 56 16.23 -0.98 1.63
C LEU A 56 16.87 -1.81 2.74
N ASP A 57 17.43 -1.16 3.77
CA ASP A 57 17.99 -1.85 4.95
C ASP A 57 16.97 -2.75 5.69
N TYR A 58 15.67 -2.51 5.47
CA TYR A 58 14.57 -3.28 6.08
C TYR A 58 13.84 -4.20 5.11
N GLN A 59 14.28 -4.29 3.85
CA GLN A 59 13.69 -5.20 2.88
C GLN A 59 13.97 -6.66 3.28
N SER A 60 12.94 -7.51 3.33
CA SER A 60 13.15 -8.93 3.57
C SER A 60 13.97 -9.58 2.46
N ALA A 61 14.98 -10.36 2.88
CA ALA A 61 15.84 -11.09 1.95
C ALA A 61 15.09 -12.21 1.22
N THR A 62 14.07 -12.81 1.83
CA THR A 62 13.31 -13.93 1.25
C THR A 62 12.12 -13.43 0.45
N THR A 63 11.20 -12.72 1.09
CA THR A 63 9.93 -12.29 0.49
C THR A 63 10.04 -10.97 -0.26
N GLY A 64 10.98 -10.09 0.12
CA GLY A 64 11.02 -8.71 -0.40
C GLY A 64 10.03 -7.75 0.26
N LEU A 65 9.21 -8.21 1.21
CA LEU A 65 8.27 -7.37 1.96
C LEU A 65 9.00 -6.47 2.97
N PHE A 66 8.29 -5.44 3.43
CA PHE A 66 8.76 -4.47 4.42
C PHE A 66 7.90 -4.48 5.69
N PRO A 67 8.52 -4.29 6.87
CA PRO A 67 7.79 -3.99 8.09
C PRO A 67 7.25 -2.56 8.07
N ARG A 68 6.16 -2.33 8.82
CA ARG A 68 5.63 -0.97 9.04
C ARG A 68 6.55 -0.13 9.93
N TYR A 69 7.21 -0.77 10.89
CA TYR A 69 8.10 -0.12 11.85
C TYR A 69 9.48 -0.76 11.80
N SER A 70 10.55 0.04 11.83
CA SER A 70 11.94 -0.44 11.79
C SER A 70 12.33 -1.40 12.92
N GLN A 71 11.58 -1.39 14.02
CA GLN A 71 11.77 -2.28 15.17
C GLN A 71 11.08 -3.63 14.98
N ASP A 72 10.03 -3.69 14.14
CA ASP A 72 9.36 -4.94 13.81
C ASP A 72 10.11 -5.62 12.68
N ARG A 73 10.43 -6.90 12.87
CA ARG A 73 11.17 -7.71 11.90
C ARG A 73 10.46 -9.02 11.58
N ASN A 74 9.23 -9.18 12.05
CA ASN A 74 8.46 -10.39 11.88
C ASN A 74 7.28 -10.18 10.93
N ILE A 75 6.63 -9.01 10.97
CA ILE A 75 5.39 -8.76 10.20
C ILE A 75 5.65 -7.85 9.02
N GLY A 76 5.27 -8.31 7.83
CA GLY A 76 5.33 -7.59 6.57
C GLY A 76 3.96 -7.06 6.21
N TYR A 77 3.86 -5.76 5.96
CA TYR A 77 2.61 -5.10 5.61
C TYR A 77 2.57 -4.86 4.10
N VAL A 78 1.56 -5.38 3.42
CA VAL A 78 1.48 -5.30 1.95
C VAL A 78 1.42 -3.84 1.48
N LYS A 79 0.59 -3.02 2.13
CA LYS A 79 0.40 -1.60 1.79
C LYS A 79 1.71 -0.81 1.88
N ASP A 80 2.37 -0.93 3.04
CA ASP A 80 3.65 -0.28 3.32
C ASP A 80 4.74 -0.78 2.35
N SER A 81 4.70 -2.08 2.00
CA SER A 81 5.62 -2.67 1.03
C SER A 81 5.44 -2.11 -0.39
N ILE A 82 4.20 -1.88 -0.84
CA ILE A 82 3.93 -1.25 -2.14
C ILE A 82 4.50 0.16 -2.17
N TYR A 83 4.26 0.97 -1.13
CA TYR A 83 4.81 2.32 -1.07
C TYR A 83 6.35 2.34 -1.05
N CYS A 84 6.97 1.40 -0.33
CA CYS A 84 8.42 1.24 -0.33
C CYS A 84 8.93 0.87 -1.72
N ALA A 85 8.27 -0.06 -2.42
CA ALA A 85 8.61 -0.43 -3.79
C ALA A 85 8.51 0.76 -4.76
N LEU A 86 7.41 1.53 -4.68
CA LEU A 86 7.22 2.73 -5.50
C LEU A 86 8.29 3.80 -5.21
N ALA A 87 8.67 3.99 -3.95
CA ALA A 87 9.73 4.92 -3.57
C ALA A 87 11.09 4.51 -4.14
N CYS A 88 11.45 3.22 -4.04
CA CYS A 88 12.67 2.67 -4.64
C CYS A 88 12.66 2.83 -6.16
N TRP A 89 11.54 2.47 -6.81
CA TRP A 89 11.39 2.58 -8.26
C TRP A 89 11.43 4.02 -8.76
N ALA A 90 10.77 4.97 -8.09
CA ALA A 90 10.80 6.38 -8.44
C ALA A 90 12.22 6.97 -8.33
N CYS A 91 12.99 6.58 -7.31
CA CYS A 91 14.40 6.95 -7.19
C CYS A 91 15.23 6.35 -8.35
N GLY A 92 14.96 5.08 -8.72
CA GLY A 92 15.60 4.45 -9.88
C GLY A 92 15.28 5.16 -11.18
N LEU A 93 14.03 5.59 -11.38
CA LEU A 93 13.61 6.34 -12.56
C LEU A 93 14.29 7.71 -12.65
N ALA A 94 14.58 8.35 -11.52
CA ALA A 94 15.37 9.58 -11.49
C ALA A 94 16.80 9.34 -12.00
N TYR A 95 17.44 8.24 -11.59
CA TYR A 95 18.74 7.83 -12.15
C TYR A 95 18.66 7.43 -13.62
N LYS A 96 17.58 6.78 -14.08
CA LYS A 96 17.41 6.47 -15.50
C LYS A 96 17.45 7.72 -16.40
N ARG A 97 17.07 8.88 -15.86
CA ARG A 97 17.13 10.17 -16.55
C ARG A 97 18.50 10.86 -16.45
N LEU A 98 19.36 10.39 -15.55
CA LEU A 98 20.72 10.89 -15.35
C LEU A 98 21.67 9.87 -15.98
N ASP A 99 22.31 10.22 -17.09
CA ASP A 99 23.14 9.32 -17.92
C ASP A 99 24.30 8.60 -17.15
N ASP A 100 24.65 9.02 -15.93
CA ASP A 100 25.60 8.35 -15.02
C ASP A 100 24.87 7.70 -13.83
N ASP A 101 24.32 6.50 -14.03
CA ASP A 101 23.56 5.77 -13.00
C ASP A 101 24.44 4.87 -12.11
N ARG A 102 25.67 4.55 -12.53
CA ARG A 102 26.58 3.58 -11.89
C ARG A 102 25.90 2.25 -11.52
N GLY A 103 24.88 1.84 -12.28
CA GLY A 103 24.06 0.65 -12.00
C GLY A 103 23.08 0.78 -10.82
N ARG A 104 22.93 1.97 -10.23
CA ARG A 104 22.00 2.23 -9.12
C ARG A 104 20.54 2.13 -9.55
N GLU A 105 20.23 2.54 -10.78
CA GLU A 105 18.89 2.38 -11.36
C GLU A 105 18.46 0.93 -11.30
N THR A 106 19.33 0.04 -11.78
CA THR A 106 18.99 -1.38 -11.89
C THR A 106 18.88 -2.03 -10.52
N SER A 107 19.75 -1.68 -9.57
CA SER A 107 19.65 -2.16 -8.19
C SER A 107 18.31 -1.77 -7.55
N LEU A 108 17.93 -0.49 -7.63
CA LEU A 108 16.67 0.03 -7.09
C LEU A 108 15.45 -0.59 -7.76
N ARG A 109 15.48 -0.70 -9.09
CA ARG A 109 14.42 -1.32 -9.88
C ARG A 109 14.24 -2.79 -9.50
N GLN A 110 15.32 -3.56 -9.37
CA GLN A 110 15.23 -4.97 -8.99
C GLN A 110 14.74 -5.17 -7.56
N SER A 111 15.11 -4.27 -6.64
CA SER A 111 14.53 -4.27 -5.30
C SER A 111 13.02 -4.03 -5.32
N ALA A 112 12.53 -3.07 -6.11
CA ALA A 112 11.10 -2.83 -6.27
C ALA A 112 10.36 -4.03 -6.89
N VAL A 113 10.95 -4.65 -7.93
CA VAL A 113 10.43 -5.89 -8.56
C VAL A 113 10.32 -7.01 -7.54
N LYS A 114 11.36 -7.21 -6.72
CA LYS A 114 11.37 -8.24 -5.67
C LYS A 114 10.19 -8.06 -4.71
N THR A 115 9.93 -6.84 -4.28
CA THR A 115 8.79 -6.53 -3.38
C THR A 115 7.45 -6.82 -4.04
N MET A 116 7.23 -6.33 -5.26
CA MET A 116 5.96 -6.52 -5.98
C MET A 116 5.69 -8.00 -6.29
N ARG A 117 6.74 -8.77 -6.63
CA ARG A 117 6.65 -10.22 -6.81
C ARG A 117 6.46 -10.96 -5.49
N GLY A 118 7.08 -10.49 -4.41
CA GLY A 118 6.87 -10.99 -3.05
C GLY A 118 5.41 -10.97 -2.65
N ILE A 119 4.75 -9.82 -2.84
CA ILE A 119 3.32 -9.64 -2.59
C ILE A 119 2.50 -10.60 -3.46
N LEU A 120 2.82 -10.68 -4.76
CA LEU A 120 2.13 -11.58 -5.69
C LEU A 120 2.18 -13.02 -5.20
N ASN A 121 3.36 -13.51 -4.83
CA ASN A 121 3.55 -14.88 -4.34
C ASN A 121 2.76 -15.13 -3.05
N CYS A 122 2.77 -14.18 -2.12
CA CYS A 122 1.99 -14.29 -0.88
C CYS A 122 0.48 -14.40 -1.16
N TRP A 123 -0.04 -13.61 -2.10
CA TRP A 123 -1.45 -13.68 -2.50
C TRP A 123 -1.79 -14.90 -3.36
N MET A 124 -0.89 -15.36 -4.22
CA MET A 124 -1.08 -16.60 -5.00
C MET A 124 -1.20 -17.82 -4.08
N ASN A 125 -0.50 -17.83 -2.95
CA ASN A 125 -0.67 -18.86 -1.91
C ASN A 125 -2.06 -18.82 -1.24
N GLN A 126 -2.85 -17.77 -1.48
CA GLN A 126 -4.21 -17.59 -0.96
C GLN A 126 -5.28 -17.67 -2.07
N ILE A 127 -4.97 -18.32 -3.20
CA ILE A 127 -5.88 -18.39 -4.36
C ILE A 127 -7.27 -18.96 -4.03
N ASP A 128 -7.34 -19.95 -3.11
CA ASP A 128 -8.61 -20.54 -2.68
C ASP A 128 -9.51 -19.50 -1.99
N LYS A 129 -8.93 -18.61 -1.19
CA LYS A 129 -9.66 -17.49 -0.57
C LYS A 129 -10.18 -16.52 -1.62
N VAL A 130 -9.38 -16.18 -2.63
CA VAL A 130 -9.81 -15.30 -3.73
C VAL A 130 -10.99 -15.89 -4.49
N ASN A 131 -10.97 -17.20 -4.73
CA ASN A 131 -12.06 -17.92 -5.38
C ASN A 131 -13.34 -17.92 -4.54
N ASP A 132 -13.24 -18.23 -3.25
CA ASP A 132 -14.36 -18.20 -2.33
C ASP A 132 -14.93 -16.79 -2.13
N PHE A 133 -14.07 -15.76 -2.11
CA PHE A 133 -14.49 -14.37 -1.98
C PHE A 133 -15.36 -13.92 -3.15
N LYS A 134 -15.04 -14.32 -4.39
CA LYS A 134 -15.87 -13.99 -5.56
C LYS A 134 -17.30 -14.53 -5.43
N ALA A 135 -17.49 -15.66 -4.76
CA ALA A 135 -18.80 -16.27 -4.53
C ALA A 135 -19.50 -15.69 -3.29
N LYS A 136 -18.79 -15.60 -2.15
CA LYS A 136 -19.36 -15.32 -0.83
C LYS A 136 -19.30 -13.84 -0.44
N ASN A 137 -18.29 -13.10 -0.92
CA ASN A 137 -18.06 -11.68 -0.65
C ASN A 137 -18.07 -11.29 0.84
N THR A 138 -17.37 -12.07 1.68
CA THR A 138 -17.32 -11.89 3.13
C THR A 138 -15.88 -11.69 3.63
N PRO A 139 -15.68 -11.00 4.78
CA PRO A 139 -14.34 -10.72 5.31
C PRO A 139 -13.47 -11.95 5.61
N GLU A 140 -14.10 -13.10 5.89
CA GLU A 140 -13.42 -14.38 6.16
C GLU A 140 -12.53 -14.83 4.98
N TYR A 141 -12.98 -14.58 3.76
CA TYR A 141 -12.28 -14.96 2.53
C TYR A 141 -11.49 -13.79 1.93
N ALA A 142 -11.34 -12.68 2.65
CA ALA A 142 -10.55 -11.55 2.18
C ALA A 142 -9.07 -11.92 2.06
N LEU A 143 -8.40 -11.33 1.08
CA LEU A 143 -6.95 -11.42 0.95
C LEU A 143 -6.27 -10.82 2.17
N HIS A 144 -5.21 -11.48 2.65
CA HIS A 144 -4.47 -10.95 3.77
C HIS A 144 -3.67 -9.71 3.37
N SER A 145 -3.69 -8.73 4.26
CA SER A 145 -2.92 -7.48 4.17
C SER A 145 -1.59 -7.54 4.92
N ARG A 146 -1.34 -8.63 5.67
CA ARG A 146 -0.15 -8.86 6.49
C ARG A 146 0.34 -10.30 6.35
N PHE A 147 1.66 -10.48 6.29
CA PHE A 147 2.33 -11.77 6.15
C PHE A 147 3.56 -11.85 7.04
N ASP A 148 4.03 -13.05 7.34
CA ASP A 148 5.34 -13.23 7.96
C ASP A 148 6.45 -12.76 7.00
N LEU A 149 7.36 -11.91 7.48
CA LEU A 149 8.43 -11.33 6.66
C LEU A 149 9.38 -12.37 6.09
N LYS A 150 9.62 -13.46 6.82
CA LYS A 150 10.62 -14.47 6.47
C LYS A 150 10.03 -15.56 5.60
N THR A 151 8.84 -16.06 5.93
CA THR A 151 8.24 -17.17 5.19
C THR A 151 7.27 -16.72 4.11
N GLY A 152 6.61 -15.56 4.29
CA GLY A 152 5.51 -15.12 3.42
C GLY A 152 4.19 -15.81 3.76
N ASP A 153 4.12 -16.54 4.88
CA ASP A 153 2.91 -17.22 5.30
C ASP A 153 1.88 -16.26 5.91
N PRO A 154 0.59 -16.59 5.82
CA PRO A 154 -0.45 -15.83 6.50
C PRO A 154 -0.27 -15.89 8.02
N ILE A 155 -0.37 -14.72 8.65
CA ILE A 155 -0.38 -14.62 10.12
C ILE A 155 -1.78 -14.99 10.62
N SER A 156 -1.86 -15.76 11.71
CA SER A 156 -3.11 -16.27 12.29
C SER A 156 -3.86 -15.28 13.18
N GLU A 157 -3.25 -14.14 13.51
CA GLU A 157 -3.86 -13.09 14.34
C GLU A 157 -5.03 -12.43 13.61
N GLU A 158 -6.16 -12.25 14.29
CA GLU A 158 -7.31 -11.53 13.76
C GLU A 158 -6.91 -10.12 13.31
N PHE A 159 -7.35 -9.75 12.11
CA PHE A 159 -7.07 -8.45 11.50
C PHE A 159 -8.12 -8.06 10.49
N GLU A 160 -8.24 -6.75 10.30
CA GLU A 160 -9.05 -6.07 9.30
C GLU A 160 -8.46 -6.22 7.89
N HIS A 161 -8.43 -7.46 7.38
CA HIS A 161 -7.82 -7.82 6.10
C HIS A 161 -8.59 -7.32 4.88
N LEU A 162 -9.92 -7.16 4.98
CA LEU A 162 -10.76 -6.71 3.87
C LEU A 162 -10.49 -5.23 3.55
N GLN A 163 -9.58 -4.99 2.60
CA GLN A 163 -9.12 -3.67 2.15
C GLN A 163 -9.14 -3.65 0.62
N MET A 164 -10.16 -3.04 0.00
CA MET A 164 -10.33 -3.06 -1.45
C MET A 164 -9.36 -2.10 -2.15
N ASP A 165 -9.06 -1.00 -1.48
CA ASP A 165 -8.05 -0.03 -1.87
C ASP A 165 -6.65 -0.63 -1.93
N LEU A 166 -6.31 -1.56 -1.03
CA LEU A 166 -5.00 -2.22 -1.02
C LEU A 166 -4.74 -3.01 -2.31
N VAL A 167 -5.72 -3.80 -2.74
CA VAL A 167 -5.60 -4.58 -3.98
C VAL A 167 -5.60 -3.66 -5.20
N ALA A 168 -6.42 -2.60 -5.18
CA ALA A 168 -6.42 -1.58 -6.23
C ALA A 168 -5.07 -0.84 -6.34
N LEU A 169 -4.44 -0.49 -5.21
CA LEU A 169 -3.12 0.13 -5.15
C LEU A 169 -2.06 -0.77 -5.77
N TYR A 170 -2.11 -2.07 -5.49
CA TYR A 170 -1.19 -3.04 -6.10
C TYR A 170 -1.36 -3.09 -7.63
N ILE A 171 -2.60 -3.14 -8.12
CA ILE A 171 -2.89 -3.16 -9.56
C ILE A 171 -2.40 -1.88 -10.25
N LEU A 172 -2.65 -0.70 -9.66
CA LEU A 172 -2.15 0.58 -10.18
C LEU A 172 -0.62 0.59 -10.26
N ALA A 173 0.05 0.20 -9.17
CA ALA A 173 1.51 0.11 -9.15
C ALA A 173 2.04 -0.89 -10.19
N LEU A 174 1.37 -2.04 -10.36
CA LEU A 174 1.72 -3.04 -11.36
C LEU A 174 1.64 -2.47 -12.79
N VAL A 175 0.53 -1.80 -13.13
CA VAL A 175 0.31 -1.20 -14.45
C VAL A 175 1.34 -0.10 -14.71
N GLU A 176 1.53 0.83 -13.77
CA GLU A 176 2.49 1.94 -13.91
C GLU A 176 3.93 1.45 -14.10
N MET A 177 4.37 0.50 -13.27
CA MET A 177 5.73 -0.06 -13.38
C MET A 177 5.92 -0.85 -14.69
N THR A 178 4.92 -1.63 -15.09
CA THR A 178 4.97 -2.41 -16.34
C THR A 178 4.97 -1.49 -17.57
N ALA A 179 4.17 -0.43 -17.56
CA ALA A 179 4.14 0.58 -18.61
C ALA A 179 5.48 1.30 -18.76
N ALA A 180 6.23 1.47 -17.66
CA ALA A 180 7.59 2.02 -17.67
C ALA A 180 8.68 1.02 -18.10
N GLY A 181 8.30 -0.21 -18.47
CA GLY A 181 9.19 -1.26 -18.95
C GLY A 181 9.76 -2.17 -17.86
N VAL A 182 9.19 -2.16 -16.65
CA VAL A 182 9.61 -3.07 -15.57
C VAL A 182 8.83 -4.38 -15.66
N GLN A 183 9.53 -5.50 -15.85
CA GLN A 183 8.90 -6.82 -15.89
C GLN A 183 8.67 -7.36 -14.46
N ILE A 184 7.41 -7.36 -14.02
CA ILE A 184 6.99 -7.91 -12.72
C ILE A 184 6.35 -9.29 -12.88
N ILE A 185 5.53 -9.50 -13.91
CA ILE A 185 4.85 -10.77 -14.20
C ILE A 185 5.65 -11.57 -15.23
N TYR A 186 5.84 -12.87 -14.98
CA TYR A 186 6.68 -13.78 -15.76
C TYR A 186 5.91 -14.97 -16.34
N THR A 187 4.81 -15.42 -15.72
CA THR A 187 4.10 -16.63 -16.16
C THR A 187 2.63 -16.38 -16.47
N ASN A 188 2.03 -17.22 -17.33
CA ASN A 188 0.60 -17.14 -17.62
C ASN A 188 -0.29 -17.47 -16.40
N HIS A 189 0.22 -18.21 -15.41
CA HIS A 189 -0.48 -18.44 -14.16
C HIS A 189 -0.58 -17.17 -13.32
N GLU A 190 0.49 -16.38 -13.28
CA GLU A 190 0.49 -15.05 -12.66
C GLU A 190 -0.47 -14.09 -13.41
N VAL A 191 -0.54 -14.17 -14.75
CA VAL A 191 -1.54 -13.42 -15.55
C VAL A 191 -2.96 -13.77 -15.12
N ALA A 192 -3.29 -15.06 -15.07
CA ALA A 192 -4.61 -15.51 -14.64
C ALA A 192 -4.93 -15.09 -13.19
N PHE A 193 -3.92 -15.06 -12.32
CA PHE A 193 -4.08 -14.58 -10.95
C PHE A 193 -4.37 -13.07 -10.91
N VAL A 194 -3.67 -12.25 -11.68
CA VAL A 194 -3.97 -10.81 -11.80
C VAL A 194 -5.38 -10.58 -12.33
N GLN A 195 -5.84 -11.37 -13.31
CA GLN A 195 -7.22 -11.34 -13.77
C GLN A 195 -8.22 -11.68 -12.64
N ASN A 196 -7.89 -12.63 -11.77
CA ASN A 196 -8.69 -12.93 -10.58
C ASN A 196 -8.70 -11.78 -9.56
N LEU A 197 -7.60 -11.04 -9.40
CA LEU A 197 -7.57 -9.83 -8.56
C LEU A 197 -8.49 -8.73 -9.11
N VAL A 198 -8.58 -8.58 -10.43
CA VAL A 198 -9.54 -7.66 -11.06
C VAL A 198 -10.97 -8.06 -10.70
N PHE A 199 -11.33 -9.33 -10.85
CA PHE A 199 -12.66 -9.82 -10.45
C PHE A 199 -12.93 -9.69 -8.95
N TYR A 200 -11.88 -9.77 -8.12
CA TYR A 200 -11.97 -9.54 -6.68
C TYR A 200 -12.40 -8.10 -6.37
N ILE A 201 -11.79 -7.09 -7.02
CA ILE A 201 -12.10 -5.68 -6.76
C ILE A 201 -13.33 -5.13 -7.48
N GLU A 202 -13.77 -5.81 -8.55
CA GLU A 202 -14.87 -5.36 -9.40
C GLU A 202 -16.20 -5.13 -8.65
N ARG A 203 -16.42 -5.86 -7.56
CA ARG A 203 -17.65 -5.75 -6.75
C ARG A 203 -17.53 -4.74 -5.59
N SER A 204 -16.52 -3.86 -5.59
CA SER A 204 -16.31 -2.92 -4.49
C SER A 204 -17.49 -1.96 -4.24
N TYR A 205 -18.29 -1.62 -5.27
CA TYR A 205 -19.52 -0.80 -5.15
C TYR A 205 -20.55 -1.32 -4.15
N ARG A 206 -20.48 -2.60 -3.78
CA ARG A 206 -21.38 -3.24 -2.81
C ARG A 206 -20.64 -4.01 -1.72
N THR A 207 -19.33 -3.83 -1.63
CA THR A 207 -18.48 -4.53 -0.68
C THR A 207 -17.96 -3.53 0.34
N PRO A 208 -18.57 -3.44 1.53
CA PRO A 208 -18.05 -2.59 2.58
C PRO A 208 -16.71 -3.16 3.07
N ASP A 209 -15.72 -2.29 3.25
CA ASP A 209 -14.36 -2.66 3.62
C ASP A 209 -13.90 -1.92 4.88
N TYR A 210 -12.69 -2.24 5.35
CA TYR A 210 -12.07 -1.55 6.49
C TYR A 210 -11.34 -0.26 6.08
N GLY A 211 -11.20 -0.06 4.77
CA GLY A 211 -10.56 1.09 4.14
C GLY A 211 -9.07 1.22 4.46
N MET A 212 -8.48 2.27 3.90
CA MET A 212 -7.03 2.56 3.99
C MET A 212 -6.48 2.61 5.40
N TRP A 213 -7.31 2.97 6.38
CA TRP A 213 -6.89 3.14 7.77
C TRP A 213 -7.15 1.93 8.65
N GLU A 214 -7.64 0.81 8.10
CA GLU A 214 -7.81 -0.45 8.83
C GLU A 214 -8.81 -0.31 9.99
N ARG A 215 -9.84 0.53 9.82
CA ARG A 215 -10.80 0.89 10.89
C ARG A 215 -12.25 0.59 10.56
N GLY A 216 -12.57 0.43 9.27
CA GLY A 216 -13.95 0.47 8.80
C GLY A 216 -14.55 1.84 9.10
N THR A 217 -15.61 1.87 9.89
CA THR A 217 -16.25 3.16 10.20
C THR A 217 -15.33 4.16 10.89
N ARG A 218 -15.70 5.45 10.76
CA ARG A 218 -15.06 6.55 11.51
C ARG A 218 -14.94 6.27 13.02
N TYR A 219 -15.88 5.54 13.60
CA TYR A 219 -15.91 5.27 15.03
C TYR A 219 -15.04 4.06 15.43
N ASN A 220 -14.43 3.36 14.47
CA ASN A 220 -13.59 2.18 14.69
C ASN A 220 -14.27 1.14 15.61
N ASN A 221 -15.52 0.84 15.32
CA ASN A 221 -16.36 -0.12 16.03
C ASN A 221 -16.30 -1.53 15.41
N GLY A 222 -15.36 -1.77 14.49
CA GLY A 222 -15.22 -3.05 13.77
C GLY A 222 -16.22 -3.29 12.65
N THR A 223 -17.15 -2.36 12.38
CA THR A 223 -18.08 -2.48 11.25
C THR A 223 -17.46 -1.91 9.98
N THR A 224 -17.58 -2.64 8.87
CA THR A 224 -17.14 -2.22 7.55
C THR A 224 -18.07 -1.16 6.95
N GLU A 225 -17.54 -0.22 6.18
CA GLU A 225 -18.33 0.78 5.44
C GLU A 225 -17.86 0.87 3.98
N ILE A 226 -18.70 1.40 3.09
CA ILE A 226 -18.27 1.69 1.71
C ILE A 226 -17.49 3.01 1.75
N HIS A 227 -16.19 2.92 1.54
CA HIS A 227 -15.30 4.07 1.52
C HIS A 227 -15.23 4.72 0.14
N ALA A 228 -15.38 6.05 0.07
CA ALA A 228 -15.27 6.77 -1.19
C ALA A 228 -13.82 6.72 -1.70
N SER A 229 -12.85 6.82 -0.80
CA SER A 229 -11.43 6.67 -1.10
C SER A 229 -11.11 5.30 -1.71
N SER A 230 -11.62 4.20 -1.13
CA SER A 230 -11.46 2.85 -1.70
C SER A 230 -12.09 2.74 -3.08
N LEU A 231 -13.33 3.20 -3.25
CA LEU A 231 -14.03 3.15 -4.54
C LEU A 231 -13.33 3.96 -5.63
N GLY A 232 -12.81 5.14 -5.30
CA GLY A 232 -12.07 5.96 -6.24
C GLY A 232 -10.80 5.26 -6.73
N MET A 233 -10.08 4.60 -5.82
CA MET A 233 -8.87 3.84 -6.15
C MET A 233 -9.18 2.60 -6.99
N VAL A 234 -10.23 1.85 -6.64
CA VAL A 234 -10.70 0.71 -7.42
C VAL A 234 -11.11 1.15 -8.82
N LYS A 235 -11.87 2.24 -8.94
CA LYS A 235 -12.26 2.79 -10.25
C LYS A 235 -11.03 3.09 -11.11
N SER A 236 -10.03 3.80 -10.56
CA SER A 236 -8.78 4.08 -11.28
C SER A 236 -8.04 2.81 -11.67
N ALA A 237 -7.95 1.82 -10.78
CA ALA A 237 -7.31 0.55 -11.06
C ALA A 237 -8.00 -0.17 -12.24
N LEU A 238 -9.32 -0.26 -12.21
CA LEU A 238 -10.13 -0.86 -13.27
C LEU A 238 -9.95 -0.12 -14.61
N GLU A 239 -9.93 1.21 -14.61
CA GLU A 239 -9.69 2.00 -15.82
C GLU A 239 -8.28 1.79 -16.39
N SER A 240 -7.27 1.71 -15.51
CA SER A 240 -5.87 1.58 -15.92
C SER A 240 -5.52 0.19 -16.48
N ILE A 241 -6.13 -0.88 -15.94
CA ILE A 241 -5.77 -2.25 -16.31
C ILE A 241 -6.62 -2.79 -17.48
N ASN A 242 -7.76 -2.16 -17.79
CA ASN A 242 -8.65 -2.63 -18.83
C ASN A 242 -7.99 -2.54 -20.22
N GLY A 243 -7.78 -3.68 -20.87
CA GLY A 243 -7.07 -3.77 -22.15
C GLY A 243 -5.55 -3.63 -22.01
N PHE A 244 -5.00 -3.62 -20.80
CA PHE A 244 -3.57 -3.50 -20.57
C PHE A 244 -2.86 -4.85 -20.71
N ASN A 245 -1.72 -4.85 -21.40
CA ASN A 245 -0.88 -6.04 -21.52
C ASN A 245 0.12 -6.10 -20.36
N ILE A 246 -0.05 -7.07 -19.44
CA ILE A 246 0.76 -7.14 -18.22
C ILE A 246 2.18 -7.66 -18.43
N PHE A 247 2.51 -8.18 -19.61
CA PHE A 247 3.90 -8.45 -20.02
C PHE A 247 4.56 -7.22 -20.68
N GLY A 248 3.85 -6.09 -20.75
CA GLY A 248 4.31 -4.88 -21.41
C GLY A 248 4.42 -5.08 -22.93
N THR A 249 5.47 -4.53 -23.53
CA THR A 249 5.71 -4.56 -24.98
C THR A 249 5.98 -5.97 -25.53
N SER A 250 6.34 -6.92 -24.67
CA SER A 250 6.67 -8.30 -25.06
C SER A 250 5.47 -9.24 -24.98
N GLY A 251 4.29 -8.74 -24.59
CA GLY A 251 3.12 -9.57 -24.37
C GLY A 251 2.38 -9.97 -25.63
N SER A 252 1.59 -11.03 -25.51
CA SER A 252 0.68 -11.49 -26.56
C SER A 252 -0.78 -11.15 -26.21
N SER A 253 -1.73 -11.52 -27.06
CA SER A 253 -3.16 -11.32 -26.76
C SER A 253 -3.62 -12.09 -25.51
N SER A 254 -2.93 -13.17 -25.12
CA SER A 254 -3.27 -13.98 -23.95
C SER A 254 -2.88 -13.32 -22.62
N SER A 255 -2.07 -12.26 -22.65
CA SER A 255 -1.61 -11.53 -21.46
C SER A 255 -2.31 -10.17 -21.27
N VAL A 256 -3.38 -9.94 -22.03
CA VAL A 256 -4.23 -8.75 -21.88
C VAL A 256 -5.28 -9.01 -20.81
N ILE A 257 -5.38 -8.10 -19.85
CA ILE A 257 -6.38 -8.15 -18.78
C ILE A 257 -7.60 -7.35 -19.18
N TYR A 258 -8.79 -7.88 -18.90
CA TYR A 258 -10.05 -7.23 -19.21
C TYR A 258 -10.88 -7.02 -17.95
N VAL A 259 -11.63 -5.93 -17.95
CA VAL A 259 -12.57 -5.58 -16.88
C VAL A 259 -13.99 -5.72 -17.40
N ASP A 260 -14.91 -6.22 -16.58
CA ASP A 260 -16.34 -6.18 -16.89
C ASP A 260 -16.83 -4.72 -16.88
N ILE A 261 -17.37 -4.29 -18.02
CA ILE A 261 -17.89 -2.94 -18.24
C ILE A 261 -19.05 -2.65 -17.29
N ASP A 262 -19.88 -3.65 -16.98
CA ASP A 262 -21.00 -3.49 -16.05
C ASP A 262 -20.51 -3.28 -14.62
N GLY A 263 -19.50 -4.04 -14.20
CA GLY A 263 -18.81 -3.87 -12.93
C GLY A 263 -18.20 -2.47 -12.80
N HIS A 264 -17.43 -2.03 -13.80
CA HIS A 264 -16.85 -0.68 -13.84
C HIS A 264 -17.91 0.42 -13.74
N ASN A 265 -18.99 0.34 -14.51
CA ASN A 265 -20.06 1.34 -14.51
C ASN A 265 -20.77 1.42 -13.15
N ARG A 266 -21.03 0.29 -12.50
CA ARG A 266 -21.62 0.27 -11.15
C ARG A 266 -20.72 0.95 -10.12
N ASN A 267 -19.41 0.67 -10.15
CA ASN A 267 -18.43 1.35 -9.29
C ASN A 267 -18.42 2.86 -9.53
N ARG A 268 -18.46 3.28 -10.79
CA ARG A 268 -18.53 4.69 -11.16
C ARG A 268 -19.79 5.37 -10.62
N THR A 269 -20.97 4.80 -10.86
CA THR A 269 -22.24 5.38 -10.38
C THR A 269 -22.29 5.46 -8.86
N THR A 270 -21.86 4.41 -8.15
CA THR A 270 -21.82 4.42 -6.69
C THR A 270 -20.81 5.45 -6.16
N PHE A 271 -19.64 5.57 -6.77
CA PHE A 271 -18.64 6.57 -6.40
C PHE A 271 -19.18 7.99 -6.57
N GLU A 272 -19.79 8.30 -7.72
CA GLU A 272 -20.42 9.60 -8.00
C GLU A 272 -21.54 9.92 -6.99
N THR A 273 -22.32 8.91 -6.56
CA THR A 273 -23.40 9.07 -5.57
C THR A 273 -22.88 9.31 -4.15
N ILE A 274 -21.72 8.76 -3.80
CA ILE A 274 -21.14 8.90 -2.46
C ILE A 274 -20.41 10.23 -2.30
N LEU A 275 -20.00 10.91 -3.38
CA LEU A 275 -19.39 12.25 -3.27
C LEU A 275 -20.46 13.32 -2.93
N PRO A 276 -20.19 14.27 -2.01
CA PRO A 276 -18.94 14.53 -1.30
C PRO A 276 -18.96 14.00 0.15
N ARG A 277 -19.35 12.75 0.42
CA ARG A 277 -19.40 12.20 1.80
C ARG A 277 -18.04 12.18 2.50
N GLU A 278 -16.93 11.99 1.77
CA GLU A 278 -15.60 12.00 2.37
C GLU A 278 -15.01 13.40 2.60
N SER A 279 -15.64 14.47 2.11
CA SER A 279 -15.09 15.83 2.14
C SER A 279 -15.20 16.58 3.48
N ASN A 280 -15.90 16.04 4.50
CA ASN A 280 -16.14 16.80 5.74
C ASN A 280 -15.47 16.23 7.02
N SER A 281 -14.78 15.08 6.98
CA SER A 281 -14.20 14.54 8.22
C SER A 281 -12.94 13.69 8.12
N LYS A 282 -12.44 13.38 6.92
CA LYS A 282 -11.14 12.74 6.71
C LYS A 282 -10.36 13.63 5.75
N VAL A 283 -9.13 13.98 6.13
CA VAL A 283 -8.23 14.78 5.28
C VAL A 283 -8.08 14.05 3.96
N VAL A 284 -8.36 14.75 2.86
CA VAL A 284 -8.21 14.27 1.48
C VAL A 284 -6.78 13.74 1.31
N ILE A 285 -6.61 12.42 1.29
CA ILE A 285 -5.35 11.79 0.90
C ILE A 285 -5.69 10.67 -0.08
N THR A 286 -5.11 10.80 -1.26
CA THR A 286 -5.18 9.91 -2.43
C THR A 286 -6.42 10.04 -3.34
N LEU A 287 -6.79 11.28 -3.68
CA LEU A 287 -7.62 11.59 -4.88
C LEU A 287 -6.75 12.17 -6.02
N ILE A 288 -5.45 11.87 -6.05
CA ILE A 288 -4.49 12.45 -7.01
C ILE A 288 -4.29 11.56 -8.25
N ILE A 289 -4.81 10.33 -8.30
CA ILE A 289 -4.59 9.42 -9.44
C ILE A 289 -5.67 9.57 -10.54
N VAL A 290 -6.84 10.19 -10.27
CA VAL A 290 -7.99 10.21 -11.21
C VAL A 290 -7.96 11.37 -12.22
N LYS A 291 -6.83 12.06 -12.38
CA LYS A 291 -6.72 13.21 -13.30
C LYS A 291 -5.42 13.19 -14.10
N ILE A 292 -5.14 12.06 -14.74
CA ILE A 292 -4.27 11.97 -15.92
C ILE A 292 -5.06 11.23 -16.99
#